data_AF-A0A2S7UYM8-F1
#
_entry.id   AF-A0A2S7UYM8-F1
#
_cell.length_a   1.000
_cell.length_b   1.000
_cell.length_c   1.000
_cell.angle_alpha   90.00
_cell.angle_beta   90.00
_cell.angle_gamma   90.00
#
_symmetry.space_group_name_H-M   'P 1'
#
loop_
_entity.id
_entity.type
_entity.pdbx_description
1 polymer ?
#
loop_
_entity_poly.entity_id
_entity_poly.type
_entity_poly.pdbx_seq_one_letter_code
_entity_poly.pdbx_strand_id
1 'polypeptide(L)'
;MSSVLFTWHNNGHSISEFESGLKLALSSDASSLLILACQDNQFTAPQINPLLSACPLPICGGIYPQLIYKNQLMEQGCIIIGFEQEVDISLIRQASKLITDEQLVEAIEQTSLMNAQVSSNGSLLMFYDSLVNNTEDFLDCLFECLDYQTNIIGGGAGNLEFKQTPCLFTNDGLIDDAIQIVALKSKITTAATHGWQILKGPFLVSEVDKQTVMSLDYQPAFSLYKDEIESISSLRFDESNFFEIAKNYPLGIQGINNQLIVRDPVLTKDGYLQCVGSIPVNSMVYLLKGSSDSLIAAAQDAAIKATTNLDASADKIDFSATMVFDCISRALYLGDKFNLELDSISKHTSEQTLFGVVCFGEITNSESGAIKLLNKSTVMGSW
;
A
#
# COMPACT_ATOMS: atom_id res chain seq x y z
N MET A 1 10.74 16.21 14.93
CA MET A 1 9.97 15.00 14.61
C MET A 1 8.82 15.47 13.73
N SER A 2 8.46 14.72 12.68
CA SER A 2 7.28 15.01 11.84
C SER A 2 6.02 14.59 12.59
N SER A 3 5.75 15.23 13.73
CA SER A 3 4.61 14.97 14.61
C SER A 3 3.30 15.36 13.94
N VAL A 4 2.25 14.59 14.21
CA VAL A 4 0.88 14.97 13.88
C VAL A 4 0.40 16.03 14.85
N LEU A 5 0.03 17.20 14.32
CA LEU A 5 -0.48 18.34 15.08
C LEU A 5 -2.02 18.40 15.02
N PHE A 6 -2.58 18.00 13.88
CA PHE A 6 -3.99 18.13 13.59
C PHE A 6 -4.50 16.86 12.92
N THR A 7 -5.68 16.40 13.35
CA THR A 7 -6.40 15.30 12.72
C THR A 7 -7.85 15.69 12.60
N TRP A 8 -8.38 15.66 11.38
CA TRP A 8 -9.79 15.82 11.09
C TRP A 8 -10.28 14.67 10.25
N HIS A 9 -11.53 14.26 10.47
CA HIS A 9 -12.19 13.26 9.66
C HIS A 9 -13.69 13.56 9.58
N ASN A 10 -14.33 13.02 8.55
CA ASN A 10 -15.78 12.96 8.44
C ASN A 10 -16.18 11.60 7.85
N ASN A 11 -17.46 11.25 7.97
CA ASN A 11 -18.03 10.04 7.35
C ASN A 11 -18.93 10.36 6.14
N GLY A 12 -18.93 11.62 5.69
CA GLY A 12 -19.80 12.10 4.61
C GLY A 12 -19.04 12.29 3.29
N HIS A 13 -19.75 12.18 2.18
CA HIS A 13 -19.18 12.27 0.83
C HIS A 13 -19.23 13.68 0.23
N SER A 14 -19.64 14.70 0.99
CA SER A 14 -19.89 16.02 0.40
C SER A 14 -18.61 16.83 0.22
N ILE A 15 -18.48 17.50 -0.93
CA ILE A 15 -17.36 18.43 -1.16
C ILE A 15 -17.34 19.59 -0.15
N SER A 16 -18.51 20.00 0.37
CA SER A 16 -18.62 21.04 1.39
C SER A 16 -18.02 20.63 2.73
N GLU A 17 -18.13 19.35 3.12
CA GLU A 17 -17.48 18.84 4.33
C GLU A 17 -15.97 18.78 4.13
N PHE A 18 -15.50 18.34 2.96
CA PHE A 18 -14.09 18.37 2.61
C PHE A 18 -13.52 19.80 2.67
N GLU A 19 -14.20 20.78 2.07
CA GLU A 19 -13.82 22.20 2.15
C GLU A 19 -13.78 22.70 3.60
N SER A 20 -14.73 22.28 4.44
CA SER A 20 -14.76 22.64 5.85
C SER A 20 -13.58 22.04 6.62
N GLY A 21 -13.26 20.78 6.38
CA GLY A 21 -12.08 20.11 6.94
C GLY A 21 -10.78 20.80 6.53
N LEU A 22 -10.65 21.17 5.25
CA LEU A 22 -9.49 21.90 4.74
C LEU A 22 -9.35 23.28 5.41
N LYS A 23 -10.46 24.03 5.58
CA LYS A 23 -10.44 25.31 6.31
C LYS A 23 -10.01 25.14 7.77
N LEU A 24 -10.46 24.09 8.45
CA LEU A 24 -10.05 23.80 9.82
C LEU A 24 -8.55 23.47 9.88
N ALA A 25 -8.05 22.67 8.94
CA ALA A 25 -6.62 22.36 8.84
C ALA A 25 -5.79 23.63 8.60
N LEU A 26 -6.24 24.53 7.72
CA LEU A 26 -5.59 25.82 7.46
C LEU A 26 -5.65 26.79 8.65
N SER A 27 -6.63 26.63 9.54
CA SER A 27 -6.74 27.40 10.78
C SER A 27 -5.94 26.80 11.94
N SER A 28 -5.34 25.62 11.72
CA SER A 28 -4.37 25.02 12.65
C SER A 28 -2.96 25.55 12.37
N ASP A 29 -2.00 25.27 13.25
CA ASP A 29 -0.58 25.59 13.02
C ASP A 29 0.14 24.53 12.15
N ALA A 30 -0.59 23.76 11.33
CA ALA A 30 -0.01 22.74 10.46
C ALA A 30 0.81 23.37 9.32
N SER A 31 1.92 22.73 8.99
CA SER A 31 2.83 23.17 7.93
C SER A 31 2.70 22.37 6.64
N SER A 32 2.04 21.21 6.66
CA SER A 32 1.75 20.36 5.50
C SER A 32 0.58 19.43 5.79
N LEU A 33 -0.10 18.95 4.75
CA LEU A 33 -1.31 18.13 4.85
C LEU A 33 -1.15 16.79 4.12
N LEU A 34 -1.47 15.69 4.83
CA LEU A 34 -1.79 14.41 4.21
C LEU A 34 -3.31 14.27 4.14
N ILE A 35 -3.83 14.08 2.92
CA ILE A 35 -5.25 13.97 2.63
C ILE A 35 -5.55 12.56 2.11
N LEU A 36 -6.47 11.87 2.77
CA LEU A 36 -6.97 10.56 2.36
C LEU A 36 -8.48 10.67 2.15
N ALA A 37 -8.99 10.08 1.07
CA ALA A 37 -10.42 10.08 0.77
C ALA A 37 -10.90 8.69 0.32
N CYS A 38 -12.14 8.33 0.67
CA CYS A 38 -12.77 7.14 0.12
C CYS A 38 -13.19 7.36 -1.33
N GLN A 39 -13.05 6.34 -2.18
CA GLN A 39 -13.47 6.35 -3.58
C GLN A 39 -14.97 6.66 -3.72
N ASP A 40 -15.80 6.20 -2.77
CA ASP A 40 -17.26 6.34 -2.82
C ASP A 40 -17.71 7.77 -2.52
N ASN A 41 -16.78 8.68 -2.20
CA ASN A 41 -17.05 10.12 -2.22
C ASN A 41 -17.31 10.64 -3.64
N GLN A 42 -16.77 9.94 -4.65
CA GLN A 42 -16.91 10.27 -6.07
C GLN A 42 -16.52 11.72 -6.38
N PHE A 43 -15.50 12.23 -5.70
CA PHE A 43 -14.96 13.56 -5.97
C PHE A 43 -14.45 13.65 -7.40
N THR A 44 -14.88 14.68 -8.10
CA THR A 44 -14.41 14.97 -9.45
C THR A 44 -13.32 16.06 -9.42
N ALA A 45 -12.39 16.00 -10.37
CA ALA A 45 -11.35 17.02 -10.52
C ALA A 45 -11.90 18.47 -10.56
N PRO A 46 -13.01 18.78 -11.29
CA PRO A 46 -13.59 20.13 -11.26
C PRO A 46 -14.08 20.60 -9.89
N GLN A 47 -14.49 19.68 -9.02
CA GLN A 47 -14.95 20.01 -7.66
C GLN A 47 -13.77 20.27 -6.71
N ILE A 48 -12.73 19.44 -6.78
CA ILE A 48 -11.67 19.42 -5.77
C ILE A 48 -10.43 20.24 -6.16
N ASN A 49 -10.07 20.31 -7.45
CA ASN A 49 -8.87 21.02 -7.90
C ASN A 49 -8.85 22.50 -7.46
N PRO A 50 -9.97 23.26 -7.53
CA PRO A 50 -9.97 24.64 -7.04
C PRO A 50 -9.61 24.76 -5.55
N LEU A 51 -10.01 23.79 -4.73
CA LEU A 51 -9.71 23.76 -3.29
C LEU A 51 -8.24 23.42 -3.03
N LEU A 52 -7.71 22.42 -3.76
CA LEU A 52 -6.33 21.97 -3.64
C LEU A 52 -5.34 23.07 -4.09
N SER A 53 -5.59 23.69 -5.24
CA SER A 53 -4.72 24.75 -5.77
C SER A 53 -4.81 26.06 -5.01
N ALA A 54 -5.89 26.31 -4.28
CA ALA A 54 -6.00 27.45 -3.37
C ALA A 54 -5.34 27.19 -2.00
N CYS A 55 -4.99 25.94 -1.68
CA CYS A 55 -4.35 25.60 -0.43
C CYS A 55 -2.88 26.04 -0.43
N PRO A 56 -2.44 26.88 0.52
CA PRO A 56 -1.06 27.34 0.61
C PRO A 56 -0.11 26.31 1.23
N LEU A 57 -0.63 25.26 1.87
CA LEU A 57 0.19 24.21 2.50
C LEU A 57 0.49 23.11 1.47
N PRO A 58 1.68 22.48 1.51
CA PRO A 58 1.97 21.29 0.72
C PRO A 58 0.96 20.17 0.99
N ILE A 59 0.46 19.53 -0.07
CA ILE A 59 -0.53 18.44 -0.01
C ILE A 59 0.04 17.16 -0.61
N CYS A 60 -0.12 16.04 0.09
CA CYS A 60 0.07 14.68 -0.41
C CYS A 60 -1.11 13.76 -0.04
N GLY A 61 -1.10 12.55 -0.60
CA GLY A 61 -2.06 11.49 -0.29
C GLY A 61 -2.90 11.09 -1.49
N GLY A 62 -4.03 10.43 -1.27
CA GLY A 62 -4.85 9.93 -2.37
C GLY A 62 -6.23 9.41 -2.02
N ILE A 63 -6.88 8.86 -3.05
CA ILE A 63 -8.20 8.27 -3.02
C ILE A 63 -8.06 6.74 -2.98
N TYR A 64 -8.74 6.11 -2.04
CA TYR A 64 -8.63 4.67 -1.76
C TYR A 64 -10.01 4.02 -1.71
N PRO A 65 -10.11 2.70 -1.93
CA PRO A 65 -11.35 1.96 -1.75
C PRO A 65 -12.07 2.29 -0.43
N GLN A 66 -11.34 2.23 0.68
CA GLN A 66 -11.84 2.51 2.02
C GLN A 66 -10.70 3.11 2.85
N LEU A 67 -11.06 3.85 3.91
CA LEU A 67 -10.09 4.37 4.88
C LEU A 67 -10.22 3.64 6.22
N ILE A 68 -9.15 3.69 7.01
CA ILE A 68 -9.14 3.19 8.38
C ILE A 68 -8.94 4.41 9.29
N TYR A 69 -9.82 4.57 10.27
CA TYR A 69 -9.63 5.56 11.33
C TYR A 69 -9.94 4.92 12.66
N LYS A 70 -8.98 4.93 13.58
CA LYS A 70 -9.04 4.15 14.82
C LYS A 70 -9.22 2.67 14.49
N ASN A 71 -10.22 2.01 15.08
CA ASN A 71 -10.59 0.64 14.74
C ASN A 71 -11.78 0.54 13.77
N GLN A 72 -12.13 1.63 13.07
CA GLN A 72 -13.30 1.68 12.20
C GLN A 72 -12.89 1.73 10.73
N LEU A 73 -13.63 0.98 9.92
CA LEU A 73 -13.59 1.05 8.47
C LEU A 73 -14.52 2.18 7.99
N MET A 74 -13.99 3.06 7.14
CA MET A 74 -14.73 4.15 6.54
C MET A 74 -14.95 3.86 5.06
N GLU A 75 -16.20 3.70 4.66
CA GLU A 75 -16.60 3.52 3.24
C GLU A 75 -16.77 4.86 2.53
N GLN A 76 -17.05 5.93 3.28
CA GLN A 76 -17.18 7.30 2.80
C GLN A 76 -16.46 8.25 3.76
N GLY A 77 -16.15 9.44 3.25
CA GLY A 77 -15.47 10.48 4.01
C GLY A 77 -14.00 10.62 3.71
N CYS A 78 -13.36 11.47 4.50
CA CYS A 78 -11.98 11.87 4.34
C CYS A 78 -11.29 11.88 5.70
N ILE A 79 -9.97 11.74 5.67
CA ILE A 79 -9.07 12.02 6.79
C ILE A 79 -8.08 13.08 6.33
N ILE A 80 -7.92 14.15 7.12
CA ILE A 80 -6.92 15.19 6.91
C ILE A 80 -5.98 15.19 8.12
N ILE A 81 -4.72 14.89 7.87
CA ILE A 81 -3.65 14.91 8.86
C ILE A 81 -2.78 16.14 8.60
N GLY A 82 -2.65 17.02 9.59
CA GLY A 82 -1.76 18.17 9.56
C GLY A 82 -0.46 17.87 10.29
N PHE A 83 0.66 17.95 9.57
CA PHE A 83 2.00 17.82 10.14
C PHE A 83 2.44 19.13 10.78
N GLU A 84 3.11 19.05 11.93
CA GLU A 84 3.71 20.21 12.59
C GLU A 84 4.78 20.88 11.72
N GLN A 85 5.55 20.08 10.97
CA GLN A 85 6.65 20.54 10.13
C GLN A 85 6.33 20.39 8.66
N GLU A 86 6.91 21.27 7.85
CA GLU A 86 6.87 21.14 6.40
C GLU A 86 7.56 19.84 5.99
N VAL A 87 6.84 18.99 5.26
CA VAL A 87 7.35 17.75 4.68
C VAL A 87 7.74 18.00 3.23
N ASP A 88 8.80 17.33 2.80
CA ASP A 88 9.26 17.43 1.43
C ASP A 88 8.50 16.42 0.56
N ILE A 89 7.82 16.91 -0.48
CA ILE A 89 6.96 16.10 -1.34
C ILE A 89 7.55 16.11 -2.74
N SER A 90 8.10 14.97 -3.14
CA SER A 90 8.56 14.74 -4.49
C SER A 90 7.48 14.06 -5.31
N LEU A 91 7.22 14.60 -6.50
CA LEU A 91 6.19 14.11 -7.40
C LEU A 91 6.79 13.72 -8.76
N ILE A 92 6.65 12.44 -9.10
CA ILE A 92 7.05 11.90 -10.39
C ILE A 92 5.78 11.66 -11.20
N ARG A 93 5.64 12.38 -12.32
CA ARG A 93 4.47 12.34 -13.21
C ARG A 93 4.76 11.47 -14.42
N GLN A 94 3.69 10.94 -15.02
CA GLN A 94 3.78 10.06 -16.18
C GLN A 94 4.68 8.85 -15.91
N ALA A 95 4.58 8.30 -14.70
CA ALA A 95 5.49 7.27 -14.20
C ALA A 95 5.51 6.05 -15.14
N SER A 96 4.36 5.68 -15.72
CA SER A 96 4.25 4.57 -16.67
C SER A 96 4.99 4.77 -18.00
N LYS A 97 5.50 5.98 -18.27
CA LYS A 97 6.34 6.28 -19.45
C LYS A 97 7.83 6.10 -19.20
N LEU A 98 8.25 5.92 -17.94
CA LEU A 98 9.65 5.69 -17.56
C LEU A 98 9.96 4.21 -17.73
N ILE A 99 10.35 3.80 -18.93
CA ILE A 99 10.46 2.39 -19.32
C ILE A 99 11.87 1.82 -19.19
N THR A 100 12.86 2.65 -18.87
CA THR A 100 14.25 2.23 -18.62
C THR A 100 14.73 2.66 -17.25
N ASP A 101 15.68 1.91 -16.70
CA ASP A 101 16.32 2.21 -15.42
C ASP A 101 16.96 3.61 -15.44
N GLU A 102 17.58 4.03 -16.56
CA GLU A 102 18.16 5.39 -16.64
C GLU A 102 17.09 6.49 -16.51
N GLN A 103 15.91 6.30 -17.11
CA GLN A 103 14.80 7.26 -17.01
C GLN A 103 14.24 7.32 -15.59
N LEU A 104 14.15 6.16 -14.93
CA LEU A 104 13.68 6.06 -13.55
C LEU A 104 14.67 6.72 -12.59
N VAL A 105 15.96 6.39 -12.71
CA VAL A 105 17.04 6.99 -11.91
C VAL A 105 17.09 8.50 -12.14
N GLU A 106 17.05 8.98 -13.39
CA GLU A 106 17.02 10.43 -13.66
C GLU A 106 15.81 11.11 -13.00
N ALA A 107 14.63 10.50 -13.08
CA ALA A 107 13.43 11.03 -12.42
C ALA A 107 13.57 11.06 -10.89
N ILE A 108 14.21 10.04 -10.29
CA ILE A 108 14.49 9.96 -8.85
C ILE A 108 15.54 10.99 -8.44
N GLU A 109 16.62 11.16 -9.19
CA GLU A 109 17.69 12.13 -8.88
C GLU A 109 17.22 13.58 -8.97
N GLN A 110 16.23 13.86 -9.82
CA GLN A 110 15.57 15.17 -9.90
C GLN A 110 14.67 15.47 -8.70
N THR A 111 14.32 14.45 -7.91
CA THR A 111 13.56 14.65 -6.68
C THR A 111 14.39 15.38 -5.63
N SER A 112 13.69 16.04 -4.72
CA SER A 112 14.33 16.67 -3.56
C SER A 112 14.89 15.63 -2.58
N LEU A 113 14.59 14.33 -2.71
CA LEU A 113 15.15 13.27 -1.86
C LEU A 113 16.68 13.24 -1.86
N MET A 114 17.31 13.55 -3.00
CA MET A 114 18.77 13.58 -3.13
C MET A 114 19.38 14.93 -2.72
N ASN A 115 18.59 16.00 -2.70
CA ASN A 115 19.03 17.37 -2.40
C ASN A 115 18.77 17.76 -0.95
N ALA A 116 17.67 17.26 -0.39
CA ALA A 116 17.41 17.27 1.01
C ALA A 116 18.48 16.41 1.65
N GLN A 117 19.13 16.94 2.68
CA GLN A 117 19.68 16.09 3.72
C GLN A 117 18.50 15.37 4.37
N VAL A 118 17.91 14.40 3.68
CA VAL A 118 17.29 13.25 4.34
C VAL A 118 18.45 12.70 5.13
N SER A 119 18.63 13.24 6.34
CA SER A 119 19.67 12.83 7.26
C SER A 119 19.63 11.32 7.26
N SER A 120 20.76 10.64 7.40
CA SER A 120 20.93 9.18 7.37
C SER A 120 19.98 8.35 8.28
N ASN A 121 18.97 8.98 8.89
CA ASN A 121 17.91 8.48 9.76
C ASN A 121 16.47 8.88 9.30
N GLY A 122 16.27 9.38 8.07
CA GLY A 122 14.96 9.78 7.55
C GLY A 122 14.06 8.60 7.19
N SER A 123 12.78 8.86 6.95
CA SER A 123 11.83 7.83 6.50
C SER A 123 10.88 8.40 5.45
N LEU A 124 10.31 7.53 4.63
CA LEU A 124 9.51 7.90 3.46
C LEU A 124 8.09 7.36 3.60
N LEU A 125 7.11 8.17 3.21
CA LEU A 125 5.79 7.68 2.82
C LEU A 125 5.73 7.68 1.29
N MET A 126 5.17 6.62 0.71
CA MET A 126 4.95 6.52 -0.73
C MET A 126 3.47 6.33 -1.04
N PHE A 127 2.94 7.21 -1.88
CA PHE A 127 1.58 7.11 -2.41
C PHE A 127 1.69 7.11 -3.93
N TYR A 128 1.12 6.11 -4.59
CA TYR A 128 1.22 5.97 -6.04
C TYR A 128 -0.12 5.62 -6.64
N ASP A 129 -0.32 5.92 -7.92
CA ASP A 129 -1.44 5.38 -8.68
C ASP A 129 -1.20 3.88 -8.89
N SER A 130 -2.10 3.03 -8.38
CA SER A 130 -1.94 1.58 -8.38
C SER A 130 -1.89 0.94 -9.77
N LEU A 131 -2.22 1.68 -10.82
CA LEU A 131 -2.16 1.24 -12.20
C LEU A 131 -0.90 1.71 -12.95
N VAL A 132 0.06 2.31 -12.25
CA VAL A 132 1.42 2.56 -12.76
C VAL A 132 2.11 1.22 -13.06
N ASN A 133 2.50 1.03 -14.33
CA ASN A 133 2.87 -0.28 -14.88
C ASN A 133 4.31 -0.74 -14.59
N ASN A 134 5.12 0.12 -13.98
CA ASN A 134 6.55 -0.05 -13.71
C ASN A 134 6.87 0.20 -12.23
N THR A 135 5.87 0.02 -11.35
CA THR A 135 6.02 0.30 -9.91
C THR A 135 7.20 -0.49 -9.30
N GLU A 136 7.37 -1.78 -9.61
CA GLU A 136 8.50 -2.55 -9.05
C GLU A 136 9.86 -2.10 -9.62
N ASP A 137 9.95 -1.83 -10.93
CA ASP A 137 11.16 -1.28 -11.54
C ASP A 137 11.55 0.06 -10.86
N PHE A 138 10.55 0.89 -10.56
CA PHE A 138 10.73 2.13 -9.79
C PHE A 138 11.23 1.88 -8.37
N LEU A 139 10.68 0.89 -7.64
CA LEU A 139 11.12 0.58 -6.28
C LEU A 139 12.56 0.06 -6.24
N ASP A 140 12.96 -0.72 -7.24
CA ASP A 140 14.34 -1.21 -7.37
C ASP A 140 15.30 -0.04 -7.62
N CYS A 141 14.98 0.85 -8.58
CA CYS A 141 15.78 2.07 -8.81
C CYS A 141 15.81 3.00 -7.58
N LEU A 142 14.68 3.15 -6.88
CA LEU A 142 14.59 3.95 -5.66
C LEU A 142 15.48 3.37 -4.57
N PHE A 143 15.48 2.05 -4.39
CA PHE A 143 16.36 1.38 -3.43
C PHE A 143 17.84 1.63 -3.72
N GLU A 144 18.24 1.63 -5.00
CA GLU A 144 19.63 1.94 -5.39
C GLU A 144 20.03 3.39 -5.13
N CYS A 145 19.07 4.32 -5.18
CA CYS A 145 19.32 5.74 -4.91
C CYS A 145 19.32 6.10 -3.42
N LEU A 146 18.74 5.27 -2.55
CA LEU A 146 18.56 5.58 -1.14
C LEU A 146 19.70 5.07 -0.24
N ASP A 147 19.88 5.74 0.90
CA ASP A 147 20.74 5.24 1.97
C ASP A 147 20.16 3.97 2.61
N TYR A 148 21.01 3.02 2.98
CA TYR A 148 20.66 1.69 3.52
C TYR A 148 19.72 1.71 4.75
N GLN A 149 19.63 2.82 5.48
CA GLN A 149 18.83 2.95 6.71
C GLN A 149 17.48 3.66 6.50
N THR A 150 17.10 3.93 5.25
CA THR A 150 15.85 4.63 4.93
C THR A 150 14.67 3.68 5.00
N ASN A 151 13.79 3.90 5.98
CA ASN A 151 12.55 3.15 6.10
C ASN A 151 11.47 3.76 5.21
N ILE A 152 10.69 2.92 4.54
CA ILE A 152 9.57 3.33 3.69
C ILE A 152 8.32 2.52 4.03
N ILE A 153 7.18 3.20 4.02
CA ILE A 153 5.84 2.58 3.99
C ILE A 153 4.99 3.25 2.92
N GLY A 154 4.05 2.52 2.33
CA GLY A 154 3.20 3.08 1.30
C GLY A 154 2.13 2.14 0.79
N GLY A 155 1.33 2.64 -0.14
CA GLY A 155 0.28 1.87 -0.79
C GLY A 155 -0.30 2.59 -1.99
N GLY A 156 -0.85 1.81 -2.92
CA GLY A 156 -1.43 2.32 -4.16
C GLY A 156 -2.83 2.85 -3.94
N ALA A 157 -3.04 4.10 -4.37
CA ALA A 157 -4.33 4.76 -4.50
C ALA A 157 -5.02 4.30 -5.78
N GLY A 158 -6.36 4.34 -5.80
CA GLY A 158 -7.14 3.90 -6.95
C GLY A 158 -8.56 3.50 -6.58
N ASN A 159 -9.20 2.75 -7.48
CA ASN A 159 -10.59 2.34 -7.34
C ASN A 159 -10.80 0.84 -7.63
N LEU A 160 -11.90 0.30 -7.12
CA LEU A 160 -12.32 -1.10 -7.30
C LEU A 160 -12.71 -1.45 -8.75
N GLU A 161 -12.90 -0.45 -9.61
CA GLU A 161 -13.18 -0.67 -11.04
C GLU A 161 -11.90 -0.98 -11.83
N PHE A 162 -10.73 -0.89 -11.20
CA PHE A 162 -9.41 -1.05 -11.81
C PHE A 162 -9.25 -0.19 -13.08
N LYS A 163 -9.85 1.00 -13.06
CA LYS A 163 -9.76 1.97 -14.14
C LYS A 163 -8.89 3.13 -13.70
N GLN A 164 -7.91 3.48 -14.52
CA GLN A 164 -7.03 4.60 -14.22
C GLN A 164 -7.81 5.91 -14.27
N THR A 165 -7.79 6.63 -13.16
CA THR A 165 -8.44 7.92 -12.93
C THR A 165 -7.60 8.74 -11.96
N PRO A 166 -7.62 10.08 -12.03
CA PRO A 166 -6.90 10.91 -11.08
C PRO A 166 -7.23 10.55 -9.62
N CYS A 167 -6.22 10.11 -8.88
CA CYS A 167 -6.39 9.53 -7.54
C CYS A 167 -5.41 10.07 -6.49
N LEU A 168 -4.37 10.82 -6.88
CA LEU A 168 -3.42 11.41 -5.94
C LEU A 168 -3.69 12.90 -5.75
N PHE A 169 -3.63 13.35 -4.48
CA PHE A 169 -3.85 14.75 -4.11
C PHE A 169 -2.55 15.55 -4.20
N THR A 170 -2.56 16.67 -4.94
CA THR A 170 -1.46 17.64 -4.99
C THR A 170 -1.99 19.06 -5.02
N ASN A 171 -1.12 20.05 -4.78
CA ASN A 171 -1.46 21.46 -4.99
C ASN A 171 -1.78 21.79 -6.47
N ASP A 172 -1.33 20.97 -7.43
CA ASP A 172 -1.70 21.11 -8.85
C ASP A 172 -3.08 20.49 -9.18
N GLY A 173 -3.74 19.89 -8.19
CA GLY A 173 -5.02 19.18 -8.33
C GLY A 173 -4.90 17.67 -8.15
N LEU A 174 -5.99 16.95 -8.48
CA LEU A 174 -5.98 15.49 -8.60
C LEU A 174 -5.20 15.06 -9.84
N ILE A 175 -4.34 14.05 -9.67
CA ILE A 175 -3.48 13.51 -10.73
C ILE A 175 -3.51 11.99 -10.77
N ASP A 176 -3.31 11.42 -11.95
CA ASP A 176 -3.09 10.00 -12.24
C ASP A 176 -1.66 9.76 -12.77
N ASP A 177 -1.32 8.49 -13.00
CA ASP A 177 -0.06 8.03 -13.58
C ASP A 177 1.16 8.67 -12.90
N ALA A 178 1.18 8.64 -11.57
CA ALA A 178 2.15 9.34 -10.77
C ALA A 178 2.53 8.62 -9.48
N ILE A 179 3.69 9.01 -8.94
CA ILE A 179 4.24 8.55 -7.67
C ILE A 179 4.58 9.77 -6.82
N GLN A 180 4.10 9.78 -5.58
CA GLN A 180 4.48 10.73 -4.55
C GLN A 180 5.41 10.07 -3.54
N ILE A 181 6.54 10.71 -3.26
CA ILE A 181 7.42 10.35 -2.15
C ILE A 181 7.45 11.52 -1.17
N VAL A 182 7.10 11.24 0.07
CA VAL A 182 7.03 12.22 1.15
C VAL A 182 8.15 11.92 2.15
N ALA A 183 9.13 12.82 2.24
CA ALA A 183 10.22 12.67 3.20
C ALA A 183 9.80 13.16 4.59
N LEU A 184 9.82 12.24 5.54
CA LEU A 184 9.62 12.51 6.96
C LEU A 184 10.96 12.72 7.65
N LYS A 185 10.99 13.68 8.58
CA LYS A 185 12.16 13.95 9.44
C LYS A 185 12.21 13.03 10.66
N SER A 186 11.11 12.34 10.96
CA SER A 186 11.07 11.28 11.96
C SER A 186 11.46 9.94 11.36
N LYS A 187 12.10 9.11 12.17
CA LYS A 187 12.27 7.70 11.86
C LYS A 187 10.93 6.98 12.07
N ILE A 188 10.54 6.15 11.11
CA ILE A 188 9.37 5.29 11.20
C ILE A 188 9.81 3.90 11.64
N THR A 189 9.13 3.30 12.62
CA THR A 189 9.19 1.85 12.85
C THR A 189 8.25 1.17 11.87
N THR A 190 8.71 0.16 11.13
CA THR A 190 7.92 -0.50 10.09
C THR A 190 7.71 -1.98 10.39
N ALA A 191 6.55 -2.51 10.00
CA ALA A 191 6.29 -3.93 10.02
C ALA A 191 5.34 -4.33 8.89
N ALA A 192 5.57 -5.53 8.33
CA ALA A 192 4.70 -6.11 7.33
C ALA A 192 4.47 -7.59 7.62
N THR A 193 3.23 -8.03 7.55
CA THR A 193 2.87 -9.45 7.73
C THR A 193 1.70 -9.83 6.83
N HIS A 194 1.58 -11.12 6.49
CA HIS A 194 0.55 -11.59 5.56
C HIS A 194 -0.35 -12.70 6.11
N GLY A 195 0.15 -13.62 6.95
CA GLY A 195 -0.65 -14.68 7.59
C GLY A 195 -1.08 -15.85 6.69
N TRP A 196 -0.85 -15.78 5.38
CA TRP A 196 -0.98 -16.89 4.43
C TRP A 196 0.03 -18.02 4.67
N GLN A 197 -0.39 -19.25 4.43
CA GLN A 197 0.43 -20.45 4.65
C GLN A 197 0.56 -21.27 3.37
N ILE A 198 1.68 -21.99 3.23
CA ILE A 198 1.88 -22.89 2.08
C ILE A 198 0.84 -24.00 2.12
N LEU A 199 0.07 -24.12 1.04
CA LEU A 199 -0.87 -25.20 0.81
C LEU A 199 -0.26 -26.28 -0.07
N LYS A 200 0.41 -25.88 -1.18
CA LYS A 200 1.01 -26.80 -2.14
C LYS A 200 2.14 -26.16 -2.93
N GLY A 201 2.97 -26.99 -3.54
CA GLY A 201 4.16 -26.60 -4.31
C GLY A 201 5.43 -27.28 -3.79
N PRO A 202 6.63 -26.81 -4.19
CA PRO A 202 6.83 -25.70 -5.13
C PRO A 202 6.41 -26.06 -6.56
N PHE A 203 6.08 -25.03 -7.34
CA PHE A 203 5.92 -25.07 -8.79
C PHE A 203 6.94 -24.12 -9.42
N LEU A 204 7.59 -24.55 -10.49
CA LEU A 204 8.57 -23.73 -11.22
C LEU A 204 7.85 -22.75 -12.14
N VAL A 205 8.13 -21.46 -12.00
CA VAL A 205 7.72 -20.44 -12.97
C VAL A 205 8.57 -20.61 -14.24
N SER A 206 8.00 -21.23 -15.27
CA SER A 206 8.74 -21.64 -16.48
C SER A 206 8.65 -20.61 -17.60
N GLU A 207 7.57 -19.83 -17.64
CA GLU A 207 7.38 -18.73 -18.58
C GLU A 207 6.51 -17.64 -17.93
N VAL A 208 6.96 -16.40 -18.03
CA VAL A 208 6.30 -15.22 -17.45
C VAL A 208 6.64 -13.99 -18.28
N ASP A 209 5.67 -13.10 -18.43
CA ASP A 209 5.85 -11.73 -18.91
C ASP A 209 5.44 -10.76 -17.80
N LYS A 210 6.43 -10.21 -17.09
CA LYS A 210 6.26 -9.36 -15.90
C LYS A 210 5.30 -9.98 -14.86
N GLN A 211 4.06 -9.51 -14.85
CA GLN A 211 2.97 -9.85 -13.93
C GLN A 211 2.04 -10.95 -14.48
N THR A 212 2.30 -11.43 -15.69
CA THR A 212 1.50 -12.44 -16.39
C THR A 212 2.24 -13.76 -16.39
N VAL A 213 1.84 -14.69 -15.53
CA VAL A 213 2.40 -16.04 -15.46
C VAL A 213 1.78 -16.88 -16.57
N MET A 214 2.61 -17.32 -17.51
CA MET A 214 2.18 -18.05 -18.70
C MET A 214 2.23 -19.56 -18.47
N SER A 215 3.30 -20.04 -17.83
CA SER A 215 3.44 -21.45 -17.47
C SER A 215 4.06 -21.72 -16.11
N LEU A 216 3.55 -22.78 -15.47
CA LEU A 216 4.04 -23.37 -14.24
C LEU A 216 4.39 -24.84 -14.53
N ASP A 217 5.59 -25.29 -14.15
CA ASP A 217 6.09 -26.65 -14.45
C ASP A 217 5.94 -27.06 -15.94
N TYR A 218 6.18 -26.12 -16.86
CA TYR A 218 6.01 -26.27 -18.31
C TYR A 218 4.57 -26.62 -18.73
N GLN A 219 3.58 -26.31 -17.90
CA GLN A 219 2.15 -26.44 -18.17
C GLN A 219 1.48 -25.05 -18.15
N PRO A 220 0.37 -24.84 -18.88
CA PRO A 220 -0.38 -23.58 -18.82
C PRO A 220 -0.72 -23.20 -17.37
N ALA A 221 -0.35 -21.98 -16.95
CA ALA A 221 -0.37 -21.58 -15.56
C ALA A 221 -1.78 -21.69 -14.93
N PHE A 222 -2.82 -21.25 -15.64
CA PHE A 222 -4.19 -21.35 -15.14
C PHE A 222 -4.65 -22.80 -15.01
N SER A 223 -4.26 -23.69 -15.94
CA SER A 223 -4.66 -25.10 -15.88
C SER A 223 -4.10 -25.78 -14.63
N LEU A 224 -2.80 -25.63 -14.36
CA LEU A 224 -2.18 -26.18 -13.15
C LEU A 224 -2.82 -25.58 -11.90
N TYR A 225 -2.95 -24.24 -11.84
CA TYR A 225 -3.56 -23.56 -10.70
C TYR A 225 -5.00 -24.02 -10.41
N LYS A 226 -5.80 -24.16 -11.47
CA LYS A 226 -7.18 -24.68 -11.42
C LYS A 226 -7.21 -26.10 -10.88
N ASP A 227 -6.47 -27.02 -11.50
CA ASP A 227 -6.44 -28.43 -11.12
C ASP A 227 -6.04 -28.61 -9.65
N GLU A 228 -5.07 -27.80 -9.20
CA GLU A 228 -4.59 -27.85 -7.84
C GLU A 228 -5.65 -27.44 -6.81
N ILE A 229 -6.40 -26.37 -7.08
CA ILE A 229 -7.48 -25.92 -6.20
C ILE A 229 -8.71 -26.86 -6.26
N GLU A 230 -9.09 -27.32 -7.45
CA GLU A 230 -10.28 -28.17 -7.63
C GLU A 230 -10.08 -29.57 -7.04
N SER A 231 -8.83 -30.05 -6.96
CA SER A 231 -8.51 -31.37 -6.38
C SER A 231 -8.62 -31.42 -4.86
N ILE A 232 -8.47 -30.28 -4.17
CA ILE A 232 -8.44 -30.17 -2.70
C ILE A 232 -9.65 -29.44 -2.11
N SER A 233 -10.54 -28.93 -2.96
CA SER A 233 -11.72 -28.17 -2.54
C SER A 233 -12.96 -28.57 -3.32
N SER A 234 -14.13 -28.13 -2.84
CA SER A 234 -15.39 -28.24 -3.57
C SER A 234 -15.60 -27.13 -4.59
N LEU A 235 -14.68 -26.17 -4.68
CA LEU A 235 -14.78 -25.03 -5.61
C LEU A 235 -14.47 -25.48 -7.03
N ARG A 236 -15.14 -24.90 -8.02
CA ARG A 236 -14.93 -25.19 -9.44
C ARG A 236 -14.89 -23.88 -10.22
N PHE A 237 -13.86 -23.70 -11.03
CA PHE A 237 -13.69 -22.52 -11.86
C PHE A 237 -14.62 -22.55 -13.07
N ASP A 238 -15.32 -21.45 -13.28
CA ASP A 238 -16.07 -21.12 -14.48
C ASP A 238 -15.54 -19.81 -15.09
N GLU A 239 -16.18 -19.33 -16.17
CA GLU A 239 -15.76 -18.15 -16.91
C GLU A 239 -15.87 -16.83 -16.11
N SER A 240 -16.65 -16.80 -15.03
CA SER A 240 -17.03 -15.59 -14.31
C SER A 240 -16.50 -15.52 -12.87
N ASN A 241 -16.07 -16.65 -12.30
CA ASN A 241 -15.84 -16.76 -10.87
C ASN A 241 -14.35 -16.77 -10.46
N PHE A 242 -13.43 -16.48 -11.40
CA PHE A 242 -11.99 -16.58 -11.15
C PHE A 242 -11.56 -15.82 -9.90
N PHE A 243 -11.86 -14.52 -9.81
CA PHE A 243 -11.44 -13.69 -8.68
C PHE A 243 -12.05 -14.16 -7.35
N GLU A 244 -13.32 -14.58 -7.36
CA GLU A 244 -14.02 -15.07 -6.17
C GLU A 244 -13.39 -16.32 -5.57
N ILE A 245 -12.82 -17.19 -6.40
CA ILE A 245 -12.05 -18.34 -5.95
C ILE A 245 -10.60 -17.92 -5.63
N ALA A 246 -9.93 -17.25 -6.56
CA ALA A 246 -8.50 -16.94 -6.50
C ALA A 246 -8.11 -16.08 -5.29
N LYS A 247 -9.02 -15.20 -4.80
CA LYS A 247 -8.78 -14.40 -3.59
C LYS A 247 -8.46 -15.23 -2.34
N ASN A 248 -8.80 -16.53 -2.34
CA ASN A 248 -8.53 -17.48 -1.25
C ASN A 248 -7.21 -18.25 -1.42
N TYR A 249 -6.57 -18.15 -2.58
CA TYR A 249 -5.43 -18.97 -2.97
C TYR A 249 -4.34 -18.15 -3.71
N PRO A 250 -3.71 -17.17 -3.05
CA PRO A 250 -2.66 -16.40 -3.69
C PRO A 250 -1.40 -17.25 -3.92
N LEU A 251 -0.48 -16.74 -4.72
CA LEU A 251 0.83 -17.36 -4.95
C LEU A 251 1.86 -16.77 -3.98
N GLY A 252 2.74 -17.62 -3.45
CA GLY A 252 3.86 -17.22 -2.62
C GLY A 252 5.18 -17.47 -3.32
N ILE A 253 5.96 -16.43 -3.56
CA ILE A 253 7.34 -16.54 -4.06
C ILE A 253 8.24 -16.74 -2.85
N GLN A 254 8.98 -17.85 -2.79
CA GLN A 254 9.92 -18.08 -1.69
C GLN A 254 11.23 -17.33 -1.92
N GLY A 255 11.52 -16.40 -1.02
CA GLY A 255 12.82 -15.72 -0.96
C GLY A 255 13.88 -16.57 -0.23
N ILE A 256 15.13 -16.09 -0.26
CA ILE A 256 16.31 -16.79 0.28
C ILE A 256 16.17 -17.08 1.80
N ASN A 257 15.45 -16.24 2.54
CA ASN A 257 15.28 -16.36 4.00
C ASN A 257 14.00 -17.13 4.40
N ASN A 258 13.42 -17.93 3.50
CA ASN A 258 12.13 -18.61 3.68
C ASN A 258 10.93 -17.66 3.92
N GLN A 259 11.10 -16.36 3.74
CA GLN A 259 9.99 -15.41 3.70
C GLN A 259 9.29 -15.50 2.35
N LEU A 260 7.96 -15.47 2.39
CA LEU A 260 7.12 -15.52 1.20
C LEU A 260 6.73 -14.10 0.80
N ILE A 261 6.97 -13.75 -0.46
CA ILE A 261 6.34 -12.59 -1.08
C ILE A 261 5.04 -13.07 -1.72
N VAL A 262 3.91 -12.54 -1.24
CA VAL A 262 2.60 -12.91 -1.75
C VAL A 262 2.28 -12.11 -3.02
N ARG A 263 1.76 -12.81 -4.04
CA ARG A 263 1.25 -12.25 -5.28
C ARG A 263 -0.19 -12.70 -5.47
N ASP A 264 -1.07 -11.75 -5.73
CA ASP A 264 -2.51 -11.99 -5.84
C ASP A 264 -2.91 -12.19 -7.31
N PRO A 265 -3.34 -13.40 -7.74
CA PRO A 265 -3.90 -13.60 -9.06
C PRO A 265 -5.29 -12.96 -9.14
N VAL A 266 -5.46 -11.95 -9.99
CA VAL A 266 -6.71 -11.15 -10.06
C VAL A 266 -7.58 -11.49 -11.27
N LEU A 267 -6.98 -11.95 -12.36
CA LEU A 267 -7.70 -12.41 -13.55
C LEU A 267 -6.96 -13.53 -14.27
N THR A 268 -7.68 -14.22 -15.14
CA THR A 268 -7.09 -15.16 -16.11
C THR A 268 -7.51 -14.76 -17.52
N LYS A 269 -6.56 -14.87 -18.46
CA LYS A 269 -6.79 -14.60 -19.88
C LYS A 269 -5.90 -15.52 -20.71
N ASP A 270 -6.46 -16.14 -21.75
CA ASP A 270 -5.73 -17.02 -22.67
C ASP A 270 -4.95 -18.18 -21.97
N GLY A 271 -5.44 -18.62 -20.80
CA GLY A 271 -4.80 -19.66 -19.98
C GLY A 271 -3.67 -19.16 -19.06
N TYR A 272 -3.41 -17.85 -19.04
CA TYR A 272 -2.41 -17.21 -18.19
C TYR A 272 -3.04 -16.72 -16.88
N LEU A 273 -2.22 -16.60 -15.84
CA LEU A 273 -2.58 -15.95 -14.58
C LEU A 273 -2.03 -14.54 -14.58
N GLN A 274 -2.89 -13.56 -14.36
CA GLN A 274 -2.49 -12.18 -14.19
C GLN A 274 -2.43 -11.86 -12.69
N CYS A 275 -1.24 -11.58 -12.19
CA CYS A 275 -1.02 -11.17 -10.81
C CYS A 275 -0.94 -9.64 -10.69
N VAL A 276 -1.09 -9.15 -9.45
CA VAL A 276 -0.64 -7.82 -9.06
C VAL A 276 0.83 -7.91 -8.69
N GLY A 277 1.69 -7.16 -9.38
CA GLY A 277 3.14 -7.31 -9.27
C GLY A 277 3.68 -8.49 -10.07
N SER A 278 4.96 -8.39 -10.40
CA SER A 278 5.72 -9.34 -11.19
C SER A 278 6.13 -10.57 -10.40
N ILE A 279 6.39 -11.65 -11.15
CA ILE A 279 6.89 -12.91 -10.64
C ILE A 279 8.17 -13.25 -11.43
N PRO A 280 9.33 -13.46 -10.78
CA PRO A 280 10.56 -13.76 -11.50
C PRO A 280 10.49 -15.12 -12.22
N VAL A 281 10.97 -15.17 -13.46
CA VAL A 281 11.18 -16.43 -14.17
C VAL A 281 12.16 -17.32 -13.40
N ASN A 282 11.96 -18.64 -13.44
CA ASN A 282 12.72 -19.66 -12.71
C ASN A 282 12.63 -19.58 -11.18
N SER A 283 11.73 -18.75 -10.64
CA SER A 283 11.41 -18.78 -9.22
C SER A 283 10.53 -19.99 -8.88
N MET A 284 10.59 -20.40 -7.62
CA MET A 284 9.67 -21.39 -7.06
C MET A 284 8.50 -20.66 -6.41
N VAL A 285 7.29 -20.98 -6.88
CA VAL A 285 6.06 -20.45 -6.30
C VAL A 285 5.26 -21.53 -5.60
N TYR A 286 4.54 -21.13 -4.56
CA TYR A 286 3.69 -21.99 -3.77
C TYR A 286 2.25 -21.51 -3.89
N LEU A 287 1.31 -22.45 -3.98
CA LEU A 287 -0.09 -22.14 -3.77
C LEU A 287 -0.28 -21.93 -2.26
N LEU A 288 -0.83 -20.78 -1.87
CA LEU A 288 -1.06 -20.46 -0.46
C LEU A 288 -2.53 -20.61 -0.08
N LYS A 289 -2.79 -20.65 1.23
CA LYS A 289 -4.12 -20.56 1.82
C LYS A 289 -4.05 -19.86 3.17
N GLY A 290 -5.04 -19.02 3.46
CA GLY A 290 -5.20 -18.36 4.75
C GLY A 290 -6.40 -18.92 5.51
N SER A 291 -6.47 -18.59 6.80
CA SER A 291 -7.70 -18.60 7.58
C SER A 291 -7.94 -17.20 8.17
N SER A 292 -9.17 -16.88 8.54
CA SER A 292 -9.44 -15.61 9.23
C SER A 292 -8.53 -15.43 10.46
N ASP A 293 -8.33 -16.51 11.23
CA ASP A 293 -7.50 -16.47 12.44
C ASP A 293 -6.03 -16.22 12.13
N SER A 294 -5.48 -16.85 11.07
CA SER A 294 -4.06 -16.67 10.71
C SER A 294 -3.78 -15.28 10.16
N LEU A 295 -4.73 -14.72 9.41
CA LEU A 295 -4.65 -13.35 8.91
C LEU A 295 -4.73 -12.36 10.07
N ILE A 296 -5.78 -12.41 10.90
CA ILE A 296 -5.96 -11.50 12.03
C ILE A 296 -4.76 -11.55 12.99
N ALA A 297 -4.23 -12.75 13.29
CA ALA A 297 -3.04 -12.89 14.12
C ALA A 297 -1.79 -12.25 13.49
N ALA A 298 -1.65 -12.30 12.16
CA ALA A 298 -0.57 -11.64 11.46
C ALA A 298 -0.70 -10.10 11.55
N ALA A 299 -1.88 -9.55 11.28
CA ALA A 299 -2.12 -8.10 11.43
C ALA A 299 -1.84 -7.60 12.86
N GLN A 300 -2.20 -8.39 13.88
CA GLN A 300 -1.82 -8.12 15.26
C GLN A 300 -0.29 -8.11 15.46
N ASP A 301 0.43 -9.07 14.87
CA ASP A 301 1.89 -9.13 14.92
C ASP A 301 2.55 -7.93 14.21
N ALA A 302 2.00 -7.46 13.09
CA ALA A 302 2.44 -6.22 12.45
C ALA A 302 2.26 -5.03 13.39
N ALA A 303 1.11 -4.91 14.06
CA ALA A 303 0.85 -3.84 15.02
C ALA A 303 1.86 -3.87 16.17
N ILE A 304 2.08 -5.04 16.78
CA ILE A 304 3.06 -5.21 17.87
C ILE A 304 4.45 -4.78 17.40
N LYS A 305 4.92 -5.27 16.24
CA LYS A 305 6.25 -4.94 15.71
C LYS A 305 6.39 -3.46 15.35
N ALA A 306 5.37 -2.86 14.76
CA ALA A 306 5.37 -1.45 14.39
C ALA A 306 5.27 -0.50 15.59
N THR A 307 4.79 -0.97 16.75
CA THR A 307 4.71 -0.15 17.98
C THR A 307 5.67 -0.58 19.09
N THR A 308 6.55 -1.55 18.82
CA THR A 308 7.60 -1.97 19.76
C THR A 308 8.90 -1.22 19.48
N ASN A 309 9.55 -0.77 20.55
CA ASN A 309 10.78 0.01 20.50
C ASN A 309 11.96 -0.85 19.96
N LEU A 310 12.69 -0.34 18.96
CA LEU A 310 13.93 -0.95 18.47
C LEU A 310 15.11 -0.74 19.46
N ASP A 311 15.04 0.31 20.29
CA ASP A 311 16.05 0.65 21.29
C ASP A 311 15.51 0.41 22.71
N ALA A 312 15.87 -0.73 23.30
CA ALA A 312 15.36 -1.26 24.58
C ALA A 312 15.59 -0.39 25.85
N SER A 313 15.98 0.88 25.71
CA SER A 313 16.41 1.75 26.82
C SER A 313 15.48 2.92 27.16
N ALA A 314 14.35 3.08 26.49
CA ALA A 314 13.37 4.12 26.82
C ALA A 314 12.00 3.52 27.14
N ASP A 315 11.38 4.03 28.22
CA ASP A 315 9.95 3.85 28.51
C ASP A 315 9.10 4.18 27.27
N LYS A 316 7.93 3.55 27.16
CA LYS A 316 6.95 3.64 26.06
C LYS A 316 7.13 4.86 25.14
N ILE A 317 7.51 4.61 23.89
CA ILE A 317 7.47 5.64 22.84
C ILE A 317 6.00 6.04 22.64
N ASP A 318 5.70 7.33 22.84
CA ASP A 318 4.42 7.92 22.49
C ASP A 318 4.48 8.29 21.00
N PHE A 319 4.03 7.37 20.14
CA PHE A 319 3.96 7.63 18.70
C PHE A 319 2.87 8.67 18.42
N SER A 320 3.24 9.73 17.71
CA SER A 320 2.30 10.76 17.26
C SER A 320 1.35 10.24 16.18
N ALA A 321 1.76 9.20 15.45
CA ALA A 321 0.99 8.57 14.39
C ALA A 321 1.30 7.08 14.27
N THR A 322 0.28 6.29 13.91
CA THR A 322 0.43 4.93 13.40
C THR A 322 -0.41 4.81 12.13
N MET A 323 0.26 4.64 10.99
CA MET A 323 -0.40 4.47 9.69
C MET A 323 -0.46 3.00 9.29
N VAL A 324 -1.63 2.55 8.85
CA VAL A 324 -1.83 1.21 8.29
C VAL A 324 -2.13 1.27 6.79
N PHE A 325 -1.48 0.41 6.02
CA PHE A 325 -1.78 0.10 4.63
C PHE A 325 -2.20 -1.37 4.59
N ASP A 326 -3.50 -1.60 4.43
CA ASP A 326 -4.07 -2.95 4.38
C ASP A 326 -4.56 -3.27 2.98
N CYS A 327 -4.34 -4.51 2.53
CA CYS A 327 -4.65 -4.90 1.16
C CYS A 327 -6.17 -5.00 0.93
N ILE A 328 -6.69 -4.37 -0.13
CA ILE A 328 -8.09 -4.49 -0.50
C ILE A 328 -8.53 -5.93 -0.74
N SER A 329 -7.70 -6.76 -1.37
CA SER A 329 -8.08 -8.14 -1.63
C SER A 329 -8.03 -9.03 -0.38
N ARG A 330 -7.33 -8.59 0.68
CA ARG A 330 -7.38 -9.20 2.02
C ARG A 330 -8.66 -8.79 2.75
N ALA A 331 -9.03 -7.51 2.72
CA ALA A 331 -10.29 -7.04 3.26
C ALA A 331 -11.49 -7.77 2.60
N LEU A 332 -11.48 -7.92 1.27
CA LEU A 332 -12.49 -8.68 0.52
C LEU A 332 -12.53 -10.18 0.85
N TYR A 333 -11.41 -10.77 1.27
CA TYR A 333 -11.36 -12.15 1.76
C TYR A 333 -11.96 -12.28 3.18
N LEU A 334 -11.64 -11.34 4.08
CA LEU A 334 -12.13 -11.36 5.45
C LEU A 334 -13.61 -10.96 5.55
N GLY A 335 -14.11 -10.13 4.65
CA GLY A 335 -15.49 -9.63 4.64
C GLY A 335 -15.86 -9.02 5.99
N ASP A 336 -16.98 -9.45 6.56
CA ASP A 336 -17.47 -8.97 7.87
C ASP A 336 -16.46 -9.14 9.02
N LYS A 337 -15.51 -10.09 8.88
CA LYS A 337 -14.47 -10.32 9.89
C LYS A 337 -13.33 -9.31 9.84
N PHE A 338 -13.27 -8.42 8.84
CA PHE A 338 -12.24 -7.40 8.76
C PHE A 338 -12.25 -6.46 9.98
N ASN A 339 -13.41 -6.21 10.59
CA ASN A 339 -13.46 -5.45 11.84
C ASN A 339 -12.70 -6.13 12.99
N LEU A 340 -12.64 -7.46 13.02
CA LEU A 340 -11.85 -8.19 14.03
C LEU A 340 -10.34 -7.99 13.83
N GLU A 341 -9.91 -7.78 12.58
CA GLU A 341 -8.53 -7.41 12.25
C GLU A 341 -8.21 -6.01 12.78
N LEU A 342 -9.04 -5.02 12.50
CA LEU A 342 -8.88 -3.66 13.02
C LEU A 342 -8.91 -3.61 14.56
N ASP A 343 -9.78 -4.40 15.19
CA ASP A 343 -9.83 -4.56 16.64
C ASP A 343 -8.57 -5.24 17.20
N SER A 344 -7.91 -6.10 16.43
CA SER A 344 -6.67 -6.74 16.86
C SER A 344 -5.48 -5.78 16.78
N ILE A 345 -5.45 -4.93 15.75
CA ILE A 345 -4.44 -3.88 15.56
C ILE A 345 -4.57 -2.83 16.67
N SER A 346 -5.78 -2.29 16.86
CA SER A 346 -6.02 -1.17 17.78
C SER A 346 -5.69 -1.46 19.25
N LYS A 347 -5.66 -2.75 19.65
CA LYS A 347 -5.22 -3.17 20.99
C LYS A 347 -3.75 -2.89 21.28
N HIS A 348 -2.93 -2.74 20.24
CA HIS A 348 -1.47 -2.54 20.34
C HIS A 348 -1.01 -1.16 19.82
N THR A 349 -1.95 -0.31 19.41
CA THR A 349 -1.69 1.06 18.98
C THR A 349 -2.40 2.04 19.91
N SER A 350 -1.98 3.31 19.90
CA SER A 350 -2.82 4.36 20.51
C SER A 350 -4.00 4.64 19.58
N GLU A 351 -5.22 4.43 20.06
CA GLU A 351 -6.43 4.55 19.23
C GLU A 351 -6.54 5.95 18.58
N GLN A 352 -6.11 7.01 19.25
CA GLN A 352 -6.20 8.38 18.72
C GLN A 352 -5.23 8.67 17.58
N THR A 353 -4.19 7.84 17.40
CA THR A 353 -3.14 8.05 16.41
C THR A 353 -3.17 7.04 15.27
N LEU A 354 -4.08 6.05 15.34
CA LEU A 354 -4.27 5.04 14.29
C LEU A 354 -5.15 5.57 13.15
N PHE A 355 -4.61 5.61 11.95
CA PHE A 355 -5.33 5.89 10.71
C PHE A 355 -4.68 5.13 9.55
N GLY A 356 -5.31 5.10 8.38
CA GLY A 356 -4.75 4.37 7.26
C GLY A 356 -5.71 4.19 6.11
N VAL A 357 -5.36 3.25 5.24
CA VAL A 357 -6.04 3.00 3.98
C VAL A 357 -6.17 1.50 3.73
N VAL A 358 -7.29 1.13 3.11
CA VAL A 358 -7.41 -0.14 2.40
C VAL A 358 -7.00 0.13 0.95
N CYS A 359 -5.85 -0.39 0.53
CA CYS A 359 -5.14 0.04 -0.67
C CYS A 359 -4.81 -1.12 -1.62
N PHE A 360 -4.22 -0.77 -2.76
CA PHE A 360 -3.69 -1.73 -3.73
C PHE A 360 -2.17 -1.77 -3.65
N GLY A 361 -1.59 -2.92 -3.33
CA GLY A 361 -0.13 -3.08 -3.38
C GLY A 361 0.59 -2.27 -2.30
N GLU A 362 0.86 -2.92 -1.17
CA GLU A 362 1.51 -2.28 -0.03
C GLU A 362 3.02 -2.19 -0.24
N ILE A 363 3.67 -1.12 0.22
CA ILE A 363 5.11 -0.91 0.08
C ILE A 363 5.77 -0.92 1.44
N THR A 364 6.84 -1.70 1.61
CA THR A 364 7.79 -1.49 2.70
C THR A 364 9.15 -2.13 2.42
N ASN A 365 10.15 -1.87 3.27
CA ASN A 365 11.41 -2.60 3.24
C ASN A 365 11.24 -4.05 3.70
N SER A 366 11.95 -4.96 3.04
CA SER A 366 12.25 -6.29 3.56
C SER A 366 13.29 -6.22 4.69
N GLU A 367 13.51 -7.33 5.38
CA GLU A 367 14.55 -7.42 6.43
C GLU A 367 15.97 -7.12 5.92
N SER A 368 16.23 -7.31 4.62
CA SER A 368 17.52 -6.97 3.98
C SER A 368 17.59 -5.52 3.48
N GLY A 369 16.57 -4.70 3.75
CA GLY A 369 16.48 -3.30 3.34
C GLY A 369 15.83 -3.07 1.96
N ALA A 370 15.81 -4.08 1.09
CA ALA A 370 15.23 -3.95 -0.26
C ALA A 370 13.75 -3.56 -0.18
N ILE A 371 13.33 -2.58 -0.98
CA ILE A 371 11.95 -2.12 -1.02
C ILE A 371 11.11 -3.12 -1.81
N LYS A 372 9.93 -3.48 -1.30
CA LYS A 372 9.08 -4.50 -1.90
C LYS A 372 7.64 -4.02 -2.05
N LEU A 373 7.09 -4.32 -3.22
CA LEU A 373 5.65 -4.39 -3.44
C LEU A 373 5.12 -5.69 -2.84
N LEU A 374 4.18 -5.55 -1.92
CA LEU A 374 3.50 -6.63 -1.23
C LEU A 374 2.04 -6.67 -1.68
N ASN A 375 1.44 -7.86 -1.58
CA ASN A 375 0.00 -8.02 -1.70
C ASN A 375 -0.49 -8.79 -0.49
N LYS A 376 -1.81 -8.73 -0.25
CA LYS A 376 -2.51 -9.55 0.76
C LYS A 376 -1.89 -9.41 2.16
N SER A 377 -1.21 -8.30 2.40
CA SER A 377 -0.42 -8.02 3.60
C SER A 377 -1.01 -6.82 4.34
N THR A 378 -0.66 -6.72 5.62
CA THR A 378 -0.88 -5.54 6.44
C THR A 378 0.50 -4.92 6.66
N VAL A 379 0.71 -3.71 6.15
CA VAL A 379 1.91 -2.90 6.38
C VAL A 379 1.55 -1.80 7.36
N MET A 380 2.40 -1.61 8.37
CA MET A 380 2.23 -0.58 9.37
C MET A 380 3.52 0.20 9.56
N GLY A 381 3.37 1.49 9.88
CA GLY A 381 4.46 2.20 10.51
C GLY A 381 4.02 3.26 11.50
N SER A 382 4.88 3.50 12.50
CA SER A 382 4.61 4.42 13.60
C SER A 382 5.75 5.43 13.77
N TRP A 383 5.42 6.69 14.10
CA TRP A 383 6.41 7.77 14.26
C TRP A 383 5.98 8.91 15.19
#